data_AF-A0A6G7BVG5-F1
#
_entry.id   AF-A0A6G7BVG5-F1
#
_cell.length_a   1.000
_cell.length_b   1.000
_cell.length_c   1.000
_cell.angle_alpha   90.00
_cell.angle_beta   90.00
_cell.angle_gamma   90.00
#
_symmetry.space_group_name_H-M   'P 1'
#
loop_
_entity.id
_entity.type
_entity.pdbx_description
1 polymer ?
#
loop_
_entity_poly.entity_id
_entity_poly.type
_entity_poly.pdbx_seq_one_letter_code
_entity_poly.pdbx_strand_id
1 'polypeptide(L)'
;MAFGIYNPEIHKFHQENPYHSDNSKFRIAKYNRKEYKDTQIACNSTLFNENISPVDYARIVYDMFACYLVQEFKKITKELMDSKKNDLDINCITDFDFPAKFENHKYISDNTSIEFTQNDGQTIKKNEPMVIADIYKNRYAQ
;
A
#
# COMPACT_ATOMS: atom_id res chain seq x y z
N MET A 1 -2.31 -5.10 -1.50
CA MET A 1 -2.19 -3.67 -1.19
C MET A 1 -0.94 -3.13 -1.90
N ALA A 2 -0.95 -1.88 -2.36
CA ALA A 2 0.23 -1.27 -2.98
C ALA A 2 0.39 0.19 -2.53
N PHE A 3 1.65 0.63 -2.42
CA PHE A 3 2.01 2.00 -2.05
C PHE A 3 2.91 2.59 -3.12
N GLY A 4 2.74 3.87 -3.42
CA GLY A 4 3.59 4.60 -4.36
C GLY A 4 3.80 6.05 -3.93
N ILE A 5 4.89 6.65 -4.41
CA ILE A 5 5.15 8.08 -4.20
C ILE A 5 4.26 8.86 -5.17
N TYR A 6 3.42 9.76 -4.64
CA TYR A 6 2.60 10.62 -5.48
C TYR A 6 3.41 11.80 -6.00
N ASN A 7 3.49 11.95 -7.33
CA ASN A 7 4.01 13.14 -7.98
C ASN A 7 2.88 13.76 -8.85
N PRO A 8 2.35 14.94 -8.49
CA PRO A 8 1.24 15.57 -9.21
C PRO A 8 1.59 15.98 -10.65
N GLU A 9 2.87 16.22 -10.96
CA GLU A 9 3.32 16.55 -12.32
C GLU A 9 3.23 15.34 -13.26
N ILE A 10 3.40 14.13 -12.72
CA ILE A 10 3.39 12.88 -13.49
C ILE A 10 2.01 12.22 -13.43
N HIS A 11 1.42 12.18 -12.23
CA HIS A 11 0.16 11.49 -11.96
C HIS A 11 -1.02 12.45 -12.09
N LYS A 12 -1.37 12.82 -13.33
CA LYS A 12 -2.43 13.80 -13.62
C LYS A 12 -3.86 13.26 -13.58
N PHE A 13 -4.02 11.94 -13.68
CA PHE A 13 -5.33 11.30 -13.83
C PHE A 13 -5.62 10.38 -12.67
N HIS A 14 -6.73 10.63 -11.98
CA HIS A 14 -7.26 9.78 -10.93
C HIS A 14 -8.78 9.68 -11.07
N GLN A 15 -9.35 8.56 -10.66
CA GLN A 15 -10.80 8.44 -10.56
C GLN A 15 -11.30 9.25 -9.36
N GLU A 16 -12.40 9.98 -9.53
CA GLU A 16 -13.02 10.72 -8.42
C GLU A 16 -13.33 9.80 -7.25
N ASN A 17 -12.94 10.25 -6.04
CA ASN A 17 -12.98 9.43 -4.85
C ASN A 17 -13.00 10.34 -3.62
N PRO A 18 -13.98 10.16 -2.71
CA PRO A 18 -14.15 11.09 -1.59
C PRO A 18 -13.04 11.00 -0.54
N TYR A 19 -12.15 10.00 -0.62
CA TYR A 19 -10.95 9.90 0.22
C TYR A 19 -9.72 10.56 -0.40
N HIS A 20 -9.76 10.99 -1.67
CA HIS A 20 -8.63 11.72 -2.24
C HIS A 20 -8.42 13.04 -1.50
N SER A 21 -7.15 13.36 -1.29
CA SER A 21 -6.69 14.66 -0.81
C SER A 21 -5.64 15.21 -1.77
N ASP A 22 -5.14 16.40 -1.49
CA ASP A 22 -4.02 16.98 -2.25
C ASP A 22 -2.78 16.09 -2.17
N ASN A 23 -2.60 15.41 -1.04
CA ASN A 23 -1.41 14.62 -0.76
C ASN A 23 -1.57 13.14 -1.09
N SER A 24 -2.79 12.60 -1.05
CA SER A 24 -3.01 11.14 -1.16
C SER A 24 -4.12 10.79 -2.15
N LYS A 25 -3.82 9.87 -3.08
CA LYS A 25 -4.73 9.34 -4.09
C LYS A 25 -4.90 7.84 -3.90
N PHE A 26 -6.14 7.40 -3.78
CA PHE A 26 -6.52 6.02 -3.50
C PHE A 26 -7.15 5.36 -4.72
N ARG A 27 -6.76 4.12 -5.01
CA ARG A 27 -7.26 3.34 -6.14
C ARG A 27 -7.68 1.95 -5.67
N ILE A 28 -8.80 1.48 -6.22
CA ILE A 28 -9.27 0.10 -6.08
C ILE A 28 -9.27 -0.52 -7.47
N ALA A 29 -8.57 -1.65 -7.62
CA ALA A 29 -8.56 -2.45 -8.83
C ALA A 29 -9.13 -3.83 -8.53
N LYS A 30 -10.17 -4.22 -9.27
CA LYS A 30 -10.81 -5.52 -9.15
C LYS A 30 -10.31 -6.43 -10.25
N TYR A 31 -9.97 -7.64 -9.87
CA TYR A 31 -9.48 -8.66 -10.77
C TYR A 31 -10.42 -9.87 -10.63
N ASN A 32 -10.98 -10.28 -11.77
CA ASN A 32 -11.81 -11.48 -11.84
C ASN A 32 -10.94 -12.57 -12.45
N ARG A 33 -10.27 -13.35 -11.61
CA ARG A 33 -9.54 -14.55 -12.05
C ARG A 33 -10.51 -15.73 -12.07
N LYS A 34 -10.18 -16.76 -12.86
CA LYS A 34 -11.05 -17.94 -13.03
C LYS A 34 -11.39 -18.64 -11.70
N GLU A 35 -10.46 -18.63 -10.76
CA GLU A 35 -10.54 -19.41 -9.51
C GLU A 35 -10.93 -18.57 -8.29
N TYR A 36 -10.69 -17.25 -8.32
CA TYR A 36 -10.98 -16.36 -7.23
C TYR A 36 -11.17 -14.92 -7.71
N LYS A 37 -11.85 -14.13 -6.89
CA LYS A 37 -11.94 -12.67 -7.06
C LYS A 37 -10.94 -12.03 -6.12
N ASP A 38 -10.00 -11.27 -6.68
CA ASP A 38 -9.05 -10.47 -5.92
C ASP A 38 -9.35 -8.98 -6.08
N THR A 39 -9.12 -8.24 -5.00
CA THR A 39 -9.17 -6.78 -5.02
C THR A 39 -7.84 -6.22 -4.52
N GLN A 40 -7.25 -5.37 -5.34
CA GLN A 40 -6.08 -4.60 -4.99
C GLN A 40 -6.51 -3.19 -4.60
N ILE A 41 -6.24 -2.83 -3.35
CA ILE A 41 -6.28 -1.45 -2.88
C ILE A 41 -4.89 -0.85 -2.97
N ALA A 42 -4.78 0.40 -3.41
CA ALA A 42 -3.53 1.10 -3.58
C ALA A 42 -3.63 2.57 -3.14
N CYS A 43 -2.52 3.11 -2.66
CA CYS A 43 -2.38 4.51 -2.30
C CYS A 43 -1.10 5.08 -2.92
N ASN A 44 -1.23 6.21 -3.60
CA ASN A 44 -0.10 7.08 -3.91
C ASN A 44 -0.14 8.27 -2.96
N SER A 45 0.93 8.53 -2.21
CA SER A 45 0.98 9.68 -1.29
C SER A 45 2.30 10.44 -1.38
N THR A 46 2.24 11.78 -1.26
CA THR A 46 3.43 12.63 -1.05
C THR A 46 3.97 12.51 0.37
N LEU A 47 3.18 11.96 1.29
CA LEU A 47 3.54 11.80 2.69
C LEU A 47 4.48 10.61 2.91
N PHE A 48 4.58 9.67 1.97
CA PHE A 48 5.51 8.55 2.08
C PHE A 48 6.95 9.01 1.88
N ASN A 49 7.67 9.12 2.99
CA ASN A 49 9.10 9.35 3.07
C ASN A 49 9.68 8.66 4.32
N GLU A 50 10.99 8.71 4.49
CA GLU A 50 11.72 8.09 5.59
C GLU A 50 11.38 8.67 6.98
N ASN A 51 10.75 9.84 7.02
CA ASN A 51 10.40 10.58 8.24
C ASN A 51 8.89 10.52 8.56
N ILE A 52 8.09 9.76 7.80
CA ILE A 52 6.66 9.65 8.08
C ILE A 52 6.44 9.06 9.48
N SER A 53 5.54 9.65 10.26
CA SER A 53 5.21 9.12 11.58
C SER A 53 4.41 7.81 11.46
N PRO A 54 4.54 6.87 12.42
CA PRO A 54 3.71 5.66 12.44
C PRO A 54 2.21 5.98 12.43
N VAL A 55 1.82 7.07 13.08
CA VAL A 55 0.42 7.52 13.16
C VAL A 55 -0.08 8.01 11.81
N ASP A 56 0.70 8.83 11.09
CA ASP A 56 0.30 9.32 9.77
C ASP A 56 0.27 8.19 8.75
N TYR A 57 1.24 7.29 8.80
CA TYR A 57 1.23 6.07 7.99
C TYR A 57 -0.03 5.23 8.25
N ALA A 58 -0.33 4.95 9.52
CA ALA A 58 -1.51 4.19 9.92
C ALA A 58 -2.83 4.85 9.47
N ARG A 59 -2.91 6.19 9.56
CA ARG A 59 -4.07 6.96 9.08
C ARG A 59 -4.26 6.86 7.56
N ILE A 60 -3.17 6.85 6.78
CA ILE A 60 -3.25 6.65 5.32
C ILE A 60 -3.70 5.21 4.99
N VAL A 61 -3.16 4.22 5.70
CA VAL A 61 -3.58 2.82 5.55
C VAL A 61 -5.06 2.66 5.89
N TYR A 62 -5.52 3.30 6.97
CA TYR A 62 -6.93 3.35 7.35
C TYR A 62 -7.79 3.94 6.23
N ASP A 63 -7.41 5.11 5.69
CA ASP A 63 -8.15 5.75 4.59
C ASP A 63 -8.22 4.88 3.34
N MET A 64 -7.17 4.11 3.04
CA MET A 64 -7.16 3.19 1.92
C MET A 64 -8.19 2.06 2.10
N PHE A 65 -8.33 1.51 3.31
CA PHE A 65 -9.38 0.53 3.60
C PHE A 65 -10.77 1.16 3.65
N ALA A 66 -10.91 2.32 4.29
CA ALA A 66 -12.16 3.05 4.38
C ALA A 66 -12.71 3.39 2.99
N CYS A 67 -11.84 3.85 2.09
CA CYS A 67 -12.13 4.06 0.69
C CYS A 67 -12.72 2.81 0.02
N TYR A 68 -12.07 1.65 0.19
CA TYR A 68 -12.57 0.38 -0.33
C TYR A 68 -13.94 0.01 0.24
N LEU A 69 -14.09 0.11 1.56
CA LEU A 69 -15.33 -0.26 2.23
C LEU A 69 -16.51 0.63 1.81
N VAL A 70 -16.30 1.93 1.69
CA VAL A 70 -17.34 2.88 1.24
C VAL A 70 -17.74 2.62 -0.22
N GLN A 71 -16.79 2.28 -1.09
CA GLN A 71 -17.10 1.98 -2.50
C GLN A 71 -17.82 0.64 -2.69
N GLU A 72 -17.47 -0.38 -1.90
CA GLU A 72 -18.05 -1.72 -2.08
C GLU A 72 -19.37 -1.93 -1.33
N PHE A 73 -19.55 -1.30 -0.18
CA PHE A 73 -20.65 -1.62 0.73
C PHE A 73 -21.58 -0.42 0.90
N LYS A 74 -22.77 -0.50 0.29
CA LYS A 74 -23.80 0.56 0.31
C LYS A 74 -24.21 1.07 1.71
N LYS A 75 -23.98 0.28 2.76
CA LYS A 75 -24.32 0.63 4.15
C LYS A 75 -23.19 1.35 4.89
N ILE A 76 -21.97 1.34 4.34
CA ILE A 76 -20.81 1.99 4.93
C ILE A 76 -20.70 3.37 4.29
N THR A 77 -20.72 4.41 5.11
CA THR A 77 -20.58 5.80 4.66
C THR A 77 -19.23 6.38 5.04
N LYS A 78 -18.83 7.46 4.37
CA LYS A 78 -17.58 8.15 4.69
C LYS A 78 -17.60 8.72 6.10
N GLU A 79 -18.74 9.29 6.51
CA GLU A 79 -18.92 9.90 7.83
C GLU A 79 -18.73 8.86 8.95
N LEU A 80 -19.26 7.65 8.75
CA LEU A 80 -19.05 6.53 9.68
C LEU A 80 -17.56 6.19 9.81
N MET A 81 -16.87 6.06 8.68
CA MET A 81 -15.44 5.73 8.68
C MET A 81 -14.57 6.86 9.24
N ASP A 82 -14.91 8.12 8.98
CA ASP A 82 -14.22 9.29 9.52
C ASP A 82 -14.38 9.36 11.04
N SER A 83 -15.58 9.10 11.56
CA SER A 83 -15.81 8.99 13.01
C SER A 83 -14.94 7.89 13.62
N LYS A 84 -14.84 6.74 12.96
CA LYS A 84 -14.06 5.58 13.43
C LYS A 84 -12.54 5.81 13.36
N LYS A 85 -12.07 6.70 12.49
CA LYS A 85 -10.64 7.04 12.40
C LYS A 85 -10.10 7.69 13.68
N ASN A 86 -10.97 8.42 14.39
CA ASN A 86 -10.60 9.03 15.67
C ASN A 86 -10.48 8.01 16.82
N ASP A 87 -11.03 6.80 16.63
CA ASP A 87 -10.98 5.71 17.61
C ASP A 87 -9.72 4.84 17.44
N LEU A 88 -8.80 5.19 16.55
CA LEU A 88 -7.55 4.45 16.35
C LEU A 88 -6.72 4.44 17.63
N ASP A 89 -6.35 3.24 18.09
CA ASP A 89 -5.51 3.05 19.27
C ASP A 89 -4.07 3.50 18.96
N ILE A 90 -3.77 4.74 19.32
CA ILE A 90 -2.45 5.34 19.09
C ILE A 90 -1.36 4.59 19.85
N ASN A 91 -1.65 4.09 21.06
CA ASN A 91 -0.65 3.36 21.85
C ASN A 91 -0.24 2.09 21.11
N CYS A 92 -1.21 1.33 20.60
CA CYS A 92 -0.96 0.15 19.78
C CYS A 92 -0.17 0.48 18.50
N ILE A 93 -0.51 1.58 17.81
CA ILE A 93 0.18 2.02 16.59
C ILE A 93 1.65 2.38 16.87
N THR A 94 1.95 2.92 18.05
CA THR A 94 3.30 3.39 18.42
C THR A 94 4.09 2.39 19.26
N ASP A 95 3.53 1.22 19.59
CA ASP A 95 4.16 0.24 20.48
C ASP A 95 5.34 -0.52 19.84
N PHE A 96 5.58 -0.31 18.55
CA PHE A 96 6.67 -0.94 17.80
C PHE A 96 7.53 0.09 17.09
N ASP A 97 8.81 -0.26 16.91
CA ASP A 97 9.75 0.53 16.13
C ASP A 97 9.19 0.78 14.71
N PHE A 98 9.08 2.05 14.33
CA PHE A 98 8.62 2.46 13.00
C PHE A 98 9.63 3.40 12.32
N PRO A 99 9.99 3.15 11.05
CA PRO A 99 9.70 1.92 10.31
C PRO A 99 10.33 0.71 10.99
N ALA A 100 9.79 -0.48 10.74
CA ALA A 100 10.35 -1.70 11.30
C ALA A 100 11.81 -1.86 10.89
N LYS A 101 12.62 -2.42 11.80
CA LYS A 101 13.99 -2.78 11.48
C LYS A 101 14.00 -3.78 10.33
N PHE A 102 15.00 -3.66 9.48
CA PHE A 102 15.07 -4.39 8.24
C PHE A 102 15.14 -5.91 8.43
N GLU A 103 15.78 -6.36 9.52
CA GLU A 103 15.87 -7.76 9.95
C GLU A 103 14.49 -8.35 10.29
N ASN A 104 13.51 -7.50 10.60
CA ASN A 104 12.16 -7.91 10.95
C ASN A 104 11.21 -7.92 9.74
N HIS A 105 11.65 -7.42 8.58
CA HIS A 105 10.84 -7.47 7.36
C HIS A 105 10.77 -8.90 6.83
N LYS A 106 9.58 -9.34 6.44
CA LYS A 106 9.35 -10.65 5.82
C LYS A 106 8.76 -10.45 4.43
N TYR A 107 9.55 -10.67 3.39
CA TYR A 107 9.09 -10.58 2.02
C TYR A 107 8.74 -11.96 1.48
N ILE A 108 7.67 -12.04 0.67
CA ILE A 108 7.23 -13.30 0.05
C ILE A 108 8.38 -13.93 -0.77
N SER A 109 9.20 -13.10 -1.38
CA SER A 109 10.33 -13.50 -2.21
C SER A 109 11.53 -14.06 -1.44
N ASP A 110 11.60 -13.86 -0.12
CA ASP A 110 12.78 -14.27 0.66
C ASP A 110 12.92 -15.79 0.72
N ASN A 111 11.81 -16.53 0.61
CA ASN A 111 11.78 -17.99 0.70
C ASN A 111 11.15 -18.68 -0.52
N THR A 112 10.74 -17.93 -1.54
CA THR A 112 9.99 -18.49 -2.67
C THR A 112 10.45 -17.92 -4.01
N SER A 113 10.30 -18.73 -5.06
CA SER A 113 10.42 -18.28 -6.44
C SER A 113 9.27 -17.35 -6.78
N ILE A 114 9.57 -16.20 -7.37
CA ILE A 114 8.55 -15.24 -7.81
C ILE A 114 8.42 -15.27 -9.33
N GLU A 115 7.18 -15.24 -9.79
CA GLU A 115 6.83 -14.98 -11.19
C GLU A 115 6.25 -13.57 -11.28
N PHE A 116 6.76 -12.76 -12.21
CA PHE A 116 6.19 -11.46 -12.52
C PHE A 116 6.05 -11.30 -14.03
N THR A 117 4.88 -10.82 -14.44
CA THR A 117 4.58 -10.50 -15.84
C THR A 117 4.94 -9.04 -16.08
N GLN A 118 5.80 -8.79 -17.06
CA GLN A 118 6.15 -7.45 -17.51
C GLN A 118 5.01 -6.82 -18.32
N ASN A 119 5.12 -5.51 -18.53
CA ASN A 119 4.11 -4.73 -19.27
C ASN A 119 3.97 -5.17 -20.74
N ASP A 120 4.96 -5.87 -21.30
CA ASP A 120 4.92 -6.44 -22.65
C ASP A 120 4.27 -7.84 -22.70
N GLY A 121 3.79 -8.34 -21.57
CA GLY A 121 3.17 -9.66 -21.44
C GLY A 121 4.15 -10.81 -21.21
N GLN A 122 5.47 -10.55 -21.21
CA GLN A 122 6.45 -11.59 -20.89
C GLN A 122 6.40 -11.94 -19.41
N THR A 123 6.27 -13.22 -19.10
CA THR A 123 6.36 -13.71 -17.72
C THR A 123 7.80 -14.11 -17.43
N ILE A 124 8.42 -13.40 -16.48
CA ILE A 124 9.74 -13.76 -15.96
C ILE A 124 9.54 -14.56 -14.69
N LYS A 125 10.08 -15.78 -14.71
CA LYS A 125 10.15 -16.65 -13.54
C LYS A 125 11.54 -16.57 -12.93
N LYS A 126 11.64 -16.09 -11.71
CA LYS A 126 12.87 -16.19 -10.92
C LYS A 126 12.76 -17.39 -9.99
N ASN A 127 13.50 -18.43 -10.32
CA ASN A 127 13.49 -19.70 -9.61
C ASN A 127 14.26 -19.66 -8.28
N GLU A 128 15.13 -18.67 -8.10
CA GLU A 128 15.87 -18.46 -6.85
C GLU A 128 15.17 -17.42 -5.98
N PRO A 129 15.15 -17.60 -4.64
CA PRO A 129 14.63 -16.61 -3.72
C PRO A 129 15.34 -15.26 -3.90
N MET A 130 14.55 -14.18 -3.94
CA MET A 130 15.08 -12.83 -3.91
C MET A 130 14.96 -12.30 -2.50
N VAL A 131 16.08 -12.35 -1.77
CA VAL A 131 16.22 -11.71 -0.47
C VAL A 131 16.19 -10.20 -0.70
N ILE A 132 15.02 -9.58 -0.50
CA ILE A 132 14.83 -8.14 -0.73
C ILE A 132 15.80 -7.34 0.14
N ALA A 133 16.13 -7.92 1.30
CA ALA A 133 17.04 -7.32 2.22
C ALA A 133 18.41 -7.00 1.57
N ASP A 134 18.99 -8.00 0.91
CA ASP A 134 20.30 -7.88 0.28
C ASP A 134 20.26 -6.96 -0.93
N ILE A 135 19.17 -6.99 -1.70
CA ILE A 135 18.98 -6.13 -2.87
C ILE A 135 18.99 -4.65 -2.47
N TYR A 136 18.25 -4.30 -1.41
CA TYR A 136 18.20 -2.95 -0.89
C TYR A 136 19.58 -2.51 -0.38
N LYS A 137 20.24 -3.34 0.44
CA LYS A 137 21.61 -3.05 0.93
C LYS A 137 22.57 -2.80 -0.24
N ASN A 138 22.59 -3.66 -1.25
CA ASN A 138 23.47 -3.50 -2.41
C ASN A 138 23.18 -2.25 -3.23
N ARG A 139 21.91 -1.82 -3.31
CA ARG A 139 21.51 -0.65 -4.10
C ARG A 139 21.85 0.68 -3.43
N TYR A 140 21.84 0.73 -2.10
CA TYR A 140 21.97 1.97 -1.33
C TYR A 140 23.24 2.02 -0.45
N ALA A 141 24.12 1.03 -0.51
CA ALA A 141 25.44 1.04 0.14
C ALA A 141 26.52 1.78 -0.67
N GLN A 142 26.15 2.61 -1.64
CA GLN A 142 27.05 3.50 -2.40
C GLN A 142 26.89 4.95 -1.94
#